data_AF-A0A7Y1UEV2-F1
#
_entry.id   AF-A0A7Y1UEV2-F1
#
_cell.length_a   1.000
_cell.length_b   1.000
_cell.length_c   1.000
_cell.angle_alpha   90.00
_cell.angle_beta   90.00
_cell.angle_gamma   90.00
#
_symmetry.space_group_name_H-M   'P 1'
#
loop_
_entity.id
_entity.type
_entity.pdbx_description
1 polymer ?
#
loop_
_entity_poly.entity_id
_entity_poly.type
_entity_poly.pdbx_seq_one_letter_code
_entity_poly.pdbx_strand_id
1 'polypeptide(L)' 'MLCAGGVEAAYLVKKGDTLYSISRRYKVDLKVLMAANRITDPTKLRAGQKLSIPNAKTASPASKASSTKS' A
#
# COMPACT_ATOMS: atom_id res chain seq x y z
N MET A 1 14.50 -7.95 24.78
CA MET A 1 14.39 -8.80 23.58
C MET A 1 13.15 -8.36 22.81
N LEU A 2 13.32 -8.05 21.52
CA LEU A 2 12.44 -7.26 20.64
C LEU A 2 11.02 -7.83 20.45
N CYS A 3 9.98 -7.03 20.72
CA CYS A 3 8.62 -7.26 20.21
C CYS A 3 8.08 -5.98 19.55
N ALA A 4 8.63 -5.62 18.38
CA ALA A 4 8.03 -4.66 17.48
C ALA A 4 7.39 -5.41 16.30
N GLY A 5 6.37 -6.22 16.59
CA GLY A 5 5.60 -6.95 15.59
C GLY A 5 4.63 -6.03 14.86
N GLY A 6 5.15 -5.10 14.06
CA GLY A 6 4.35 -4.45 13.02
C GLY A 6 3.92 -5.55 12.05
N VAL A 7 2.64 -5.91 12.06
CA VAL A 7 2.08 -6.88 11.10
C VAL A 7 2.03 -6.24 9.71
N GLU A 8 3.17 -6.21 9.03
CA GLU A 8 3.24 -5.96 7.59
C GLU A 8 2.55 -7.14 6.90
N ALA A 9 1.42 -6.87 6.25
CA ALA A 9 0.73 -7.91 5.50
C ALA A 9 1.55 -8.16 4.22
N ALA A 10 2.16 -9.33 4.08
CA ALA A 10 2.83 -9.68 2.83
C ALA A 10 1.79 -10.15 1.79
N TYR A 11 1.79 -9.53 0.61
CA TYR A 11 0.95 -9.91 -0.52
C TYR A 11 1.79 -10.44 -1.67
N LEU A 12 1.40 -11.59 -2.23
CA LEU A 12 1.97 -12.11 -3.47
C LEU A 12 1.15 -11.62 -4.64
N VAL A 13 1.76 -10.76 -5.45
CA VAL A 13 1.14 -10.20 -6.65
C VAL A 13 0.80 -11.33 -7.62
N LYS A 14 -0.44 -11.40 -8.09
CA LYS A 14 -0.82 -12.34 -9.15
C LYS A 14 -0.77 -11.68 -10.52
N LYS A 15 -0.68 -12.49 -11.56
CA LYS A 15 -0.72 -12.00 -12.95
C LYS A 15 -2.07 -11.32 -13.19
N GLY A 16 -2.05 -10.04 -13.55
CA GLY A 16 -3.23 -9.20 -13.73
C GLY A 16 -3.59 -8.32 -12.53
N ASP A 17 -2.95 -8.51 -11.37
CA ASP A 17 -3.08 -7.56 -10.26
C ASP A 17 -2.32 -6.27 -10.57
N THR A 18 -2.89 -5.16 -10.12
CA THR A 18 -2.25 -3.84 -10.20
C THR A 18 -2.05 -3.30 -8.80
N LEU A 19 -1.05 -2.43 -8.63
CA LEU A 19 -0.82 -1.72 -7.38
C LEU A 19 -2.08 -0.96 -6.92
N TYR A 20 -2.88 -0.46 -7.86
CA TYR A 20 -4.14 0.24 -7.58
C TYR A 20 -5.22 -0.68 -7.01
N SER A 21 -5.45 -1.85 -7.60
CA SER A 21 -6.42 -2.81 -7.06
C SER A 21 -5.99 -3.34 -5.69
N ILE A 22 -4.68 -3.57 -5.48
CA ILE A 22 -4.13 -3.97 -4.19
C ILE A 22 -4.30 -2.84 -3.16
N SER A 23 -3.90 -1.60 -3.49
CA SER A 23 -3.98 -0.47 -2.56
C SER A 23 -5.43 -0.20 -2.12
N ARG A 24 -6.40 -0.29 -3.05
CA ARG A 24 -7.83 -0.21 -2.74
C ARG A 24 -8.32 -1.34 -1.83
N ARG A 25 -7.90 -2.57 -2.10
CA ARG A 25 -8.28 -3.75 -1.30
C ARG A 25 -7.79 -3.67 0.14
N TYR A 26 -6.57 -3.18 0.32
CA TYR A 26 -5.94 -3.02 1.64
C TYR A 26 -6.17 -1.65 2.28
N LYS A 27 -6.92 -0.75 1.60
CA LYS A 27 -7.14 0.64 2.02
C LYS A 27 -5.83 1.37 2.37
N VAL A 28 -4.79 1.15 1.56
CA VAL A 28 -3.49 1.81 1.67
C VAL A 28 -3.36 2.80 0.51
N ASP A 29 -2.74 3.95 0.77
CA ASP A 29 -2.38 4.90 -0.28
C ASP A 29 -1.38 4.30 -1.26
N LEU A 30 -1.62 4.48 -2.56
CA LEU A 30 -0.75 3.95 -3.60
C LEU A 30 0.69 4.51 -3.47
N LYS A 31 0.83 5.79 -3.09
CA LYS A 31 2.14 6.41 -2.82
C LYS A 31 2.86 5.78 -1.63
N VAL A 32 2.13 5.51 -0.54
CA VAL A 32 2.70 4.88 0.67
C VAL A 32 3.12 3.45 0.34
N LEU A 33 2.29 2.74 -0.41
CA LEU A 33 2.55 1.36 -0.82
C LEU A 33 3.77 1.27 -1.75
N MET A 34 3.88 2.20 -2.70
CA MET A 34 5.05 2.33 -3.57
C MET A 34 6.31 2.67 -2.78
N ALA A 35 6.25 3.64 -1.86
CA ALA A 35 7.38 4.04 -1.04
C ALA A 35 7.88 2.90 -0.15
N ALA A 36 6.96 2.17 0.50
CA ALA A 36 7.29 1.03 1.34
C ALA A 36 7.99 -0.11 0.56
N ASN A 37 7.61 -0.31 -0.70
CA ASN A 37 8.15 -1.38 -1.55
C ASN A 37 9.21 -0.90 -2.56
N ARG A 38 9.58 0.39 -2.52
CA ARG A 38 10.46 1.05 -3.50
C ARG A 38 10.03 0.79 -4.95
N ILE A 39 8.73 0.80 -5.21
CA ILE A 39 8.19 0.59 -6.56
C ILE A 39 8.05 1.94 -7.24
N THR A 40 8.73 2.10 -8.37
CA THR A 40 8.72 3.34 -9.16
C THR A 40 7.54 3.39 -10.13
N ASP A 41 7.23 2.25 -10.77
CA ASP A 41 6.18 2.14 -11.77
C ASP A 41 5.07 1.18 -11.31
N PRO A 42 3.88 1.67 -10.92
CA PRO A 42 2.79 0.82 -10.46
C PRO A 42 2.14 -0.01 -11.58
N THR A 43 2.37 0.40 -12.83
CA THR A 43 1.89 -0.27 -14.05
C THR A 43 2.80 -1.42 -14.49
N LYS A 44 4.06 -1.46 -14.01
CA LYS A 44 5.03 -2.53 -14.32
C LYS A 44 5.20 -3.52 -13.17
N LEU A 45 4.09 -3.83 -12.50
CA LEU A 45 4.11 -4.78 -11.39
C LEU A 45 4.33 -6.20 -11.93
N ARG A 46 5.32 -6.93 -11.38
CA ARG A 46 5.62 -8.29 -11.81
C ARG A 46 4.80 -9.30 -10.99
N ALA A 47 4.12 -10.20 -11.69
CA ALA A 47 3.47 -11.33 -11.06
C ALA A 47 4.49 -12.20 -10.31
N GLY A 48 4.17 -12.62 -9.09
CA GLY A 48 5.06 -13.36 -8.19
C GLY A 48 5.91 -12.47 -7.28
N GLN A 49 5.82 -11.14 -7.41
CA GLN A 49 6.51 -10.22 -6.51
C GLN A 49 5.87 -10.25 -5.11
N LYS A 50 6.70 -10.32 -4.07
CA LYS A 50 6.26 -10.09 -2.69
C LYS A 50 6.17 -8.60 -2.44
N LEU A 51 5.03 -8.18 -1.92
CA LEU A 51 4.70 -6.78 -1.69
C LEU A 51 4.33 -6.63 -0.21
N SER A 52 5.11 -5.87 0.53
CA SER A 52 4.85 -5.51 1.92
C SER A 52 3.74 -4.47 1.96
N ILE A 53 2.60 -4.83 2.55
CA ILE A 53 1.49 -3.92 2.76
C ILE A 53 1.69 -3.30 4.15
N PRO A 54 2.16 -2.03 4.24
CA PRO A 54 2.22 -1.35 5.52
C PRO A 54 0.79 -1.14 6.02
N ASN A 55 0.55 -1.44 7.30
CA ASN A 55 -0.77 -1.28 7.89
C ASN A 55 -1.06 0.23 8.04
N ALA A 56 -1.92 0.78 7.19
CA ALA A 56 -2.24 2.21 7.18
C ALA A 56 -3.08 2.67 8.39
N LYS A 57 -3.22 1.86 9.47
CA LYS A 57 -3.83 2.29 10.73
C LYS A 57 -3.13 3.51 11.34
N THR A 58 -1.90 3.82 10.95
CA THR A 58 -1.15 5.01 11.39
C THR A 58 -0.86 6.02 10.28
N ALA A 59 -1.23 5.73 9.03
CA ALA A 59 -0.98 6.61 7.89
C ALA A 59 -2.30 7.16 7.33
N SER A 60 -3.07 7.85 8.18
CA SER A 60 -4.08 8.79 7.71
C SER A 60 -3.60 10.20 8.00
N PRO A 61 -3.23 10.95 6.94
CA PRO A 61 -3.80 12.27 6.79
C PRO A 61 -4.53 12.42 5.44
N ALA A 62 -5.10 11.34 4.90
CA ALA A 62 -5.98 11.41 3.73
C ALA A 62 -7.42 11.83 4.07
N SER A 63 -7.71 12.22 5.32
CA SER A 63 -8.90 13.01 5.67
C SER A 63 -8.76 14.51 5.33
N LYS A 64 -7.66 14.96 4.71
CA LYS A 64 -7.50 16.37 4.26
C LYS A 64 -8.00 16.66 2.84
N ALA A 65 -8.91 15.82 2.32
CA ALA A 65 -9.74 16.13 1.16
C ALA A 65 -11.22 15.84 1.48
N SER A 66 -11.69 16.36 2.61
CA SER A 66 -13.13 16.57 2.90
C SER A 66 -13.26 17.79 3.81
N SER A 67 -12.73 18.92 3.35
CA SER A 67 -13.01 20.24 3.95
C SER A 67 -12.44 21.32 3.05
N THR A 68 -13.15 21.67 1.96
CA THR A 68 -13.63 23.04 1.69
C THR A 68 -14.28 23.18 0.31
N LYS A 69 -15.33 24.03 0.28
CA LYS A 69 -16.00 24.71 -0.86
C LYS A 69 -17.31 24.03 -1.31
N SER A 70 -18.51 24.57 -1.08
CA SER A 70 -19.00 25.88 -0.61
C SER A 70 -20.37 25.73 0.04
#